data_AF-A0A1H1IW65-F1
#
_entry.id   AF-A0A1H1IW65-F1
#
_cell.length_a   1.000
_cell.length_b   1.000
_cell.length_c   1.000
_cell.angle_alpha   90.00
_cell.angle_beta   90.00
_cell.angle_gamma   90.00
#
_symmetry.space_group_name_H-M   'P 1'
#
loop_
_entity.id
_entity.type
_entity.pdbx_description
1 polymer ?
#
loop_
_entity_poly.entity_id
_entity_poly.type
_entity_poly.pdbx_seq_one_letter_code
_entity_poly.pdbx_strand_id
1 'polypeptide(L)'
;MTSLLDWFAAARWRMSLSHCLEGLLVQIPVGLLFDFRIGALAVIVWYWSRKKLECELETLDKEELLAFESHAYTWAIGWLPWHWDAYKVLDLLLPALSAMLIAMAMHGYRGPVSLF
;
A
#
# COMPACT_ATOMS: atom_id res chain seq x y z
N MET A 1 19.76 6.87 20.40
CA MET A 1 19.87 7.75 19.22
C MET A 1 20.49 7.02 18.04
N THR A 2 21.57 6.27 18.26
CA THR A 2 22.18 5.35 17.25
C THR A 2 21.18 4.33 16.71
N SER A 3 20.42 3.63 17.56
CA SER A 3 19.44 2.62 17.10
C SER A 3 18.35 3.17 16.18
N LEU A 4 17.94 4.43 16.36
CA LEU A 4 16.91 5.10 15.57
C LEU A 4 17.47 5.52 14.20
N LEU A 5 18.71 5.99 14.18
CA LEU A 5 19.44 6.31 12.94
C LEU A 5 19.77 5.05 12.14
N ASP A 6 20.18 3.97 12.81
CA ASP A 6 20.43 2.67 12.19
C ASP A 6 19.13 2.07 11.60
N TRP A 7 18.00 2.29 12.28
CA TRP A 7 16.69 1.90 11.79
C TRP A 7 16.28 2.66 10.53
N PHE A 8 16.49 3.99 10.48
CA PHE A 8 16.30 4.78 9.25
C PHE A 8 17.29 4.39 8.14
N ALA A 9 18.50 3.97 8.48
CA ALA A 9 19.50 3.51 7.52
C ALA A 9 19.21 2.09 6.99
N ALA A 10 18.32 1.33 7.64
CA ALA A 10 18.04 -0.06 7.29
C ALA A 10 17.50 -0.18 5.85
N ALA A 11 17.91 -1.24 5.14
CA ALA A 11 17.49 -1.51 3.76
C ALA A 11 15.96 -1.61 3.62
N ARG A 12 15.28 -2.12 4.65
CA ARG A 12 13.82 -2.25 4.69
C ARG A 12 13.12 -0.88 4.69
N TRP A 13 13.62 0.11 5.45
CA TRP A 13 13.08 1.48 5.45
C TRP A 13 13.16 2.13 4.06
N ARG A 14 14.29 1.96 3.36
CA ARG A 14 14.46 2.48 1.99
C ARG A 14 13.52 1.80 1.00
N MET A 15 13.28 0.51 1.18
CA MET A 15 12.29 -0.24 0.41
C MET A 15 10.87 0.29 0.69
N SER A 16 10.52 0.54 1.95
CA SER A 16 9.23 1.13 2.31
C SER A 16 9.05 2.55 1.73
N LEU A 17 10.09 3.37 1.67
CA LEU A 17 10.06 4.67 0.99
C LEU A 17 9.87 4.56 -0.53
N SER A 18 10.40 3.52 -1.16
CA SER A 18 10.18 3.28 -2.60
C SER A 18 8.70 3.05 -2.94
N HIS A 19 7.92 2.54 -1.99
CA HIS A 19 6.47 2.39 -2.13
C HIS A 19 5.73 3.73 -2.25
N CYS A 20 6.28 4.85 -1.77
CA CYS A 20 5.70 6.16 -2.04
C CYS A 20 5.71 6.50 -3.54
N LEU A 21 6.79 6.15 -4.26
CA LEU A 21 6.88 6.38 -5.71
C LEU A 21 5.96 5.45 -6.49
N GLU A 22 5.89 4.18 -6.10
CA GLU A 22 4.90 3.23 -6.64
C GLU A 22 3.46 3.73 -6.39
N GLY A 23 3.18 4.28 -5.20
CA GLY A 23 1.90 4.91 -4.87
C GLY A 23 1.52 6.05 -5.81
N LEU A 24 2.49 6.85 -6.29
CA LEU A 24 2.23 7.89 -7.29
C LEU A 24 1.75 7.32 -8.62
N LEU A 25 2.21 6.13 -9.02
CA LEU A 25 1.77 5.47 -10.26
C LEU A 25 0.29 5.08 -10.20
N VAL A 26 -0.25 4.84 -9.01
CA VAL A 26 -1.68 4.60 -8.79
C VAL A 26 -2.43 5.92 -8.60
N GLN A 27 -1.90 6.81 -7.77
CA GLN A 27 -2.59 8.04 -7.39
C GLN A 27 -2.71 9.04 -8.53
N ILE A 28 -1.65 9.26 -9.32
CA ILE A 28 -1.66 10.31 -10.35
C ILE A 28 -2.75 10.01 -11.41
N PRO A 29 -2.83 8.81 -12.01
CA PRO A 29 -3.86 8.53 -13.01
C PRO A 29 -5.28 8.64 -12.43
N VAL A 30 -5.53 8.05 -11.25
CA VAL A 30 -6.86 8.07 -10.62
C VAL A 30 -7.23 9.49 -10.15
N GLY A 31 -6.27 10.19 -9.57
CA GLY A 31 -6.42 11.56 -9.08
C GLY A 31 -6.70 12.55 -10.19
N LEU A 32 -5.99 12.45 -11.32
CA LEU A 32 -6.21 13.28 -12.50
C LEU A 32 -7.54 12.99 -13.19
N LEU A 33 -8.00 11.74 -13.22
CA LEU A 33 -9.28 11.40 -13.86
C LEU A 33 -10.49 11.81 -13.01
N PHE A 34 -10.41 11.64 -11.68
CA PHE A 34 -11.55 11.79 -10.79
C PHE A 34 -11.33 12.87 -9.71
N ASP A 35 -10.57 12.55 -8.66
CA ASP A 35 -10.23 13.44 -7.54
C ASP A 35 -9.04 12.80 -6.81
N PHE A 36 -8.09 13.60 -6.34
CA PHE A 36 -6.90 13.09 -5.67
C PHE A 36 -7.19 12.36 -4.35
N ARG A 37 -8.36 12.59 -3.71
CA ARG A 37 -8.87 11.81 -2.57
C ARG A 37 -9.26 10.41 -2.99
N ILE A 38 -9.90 10.25 -4.15
CA ILE A 38 -10.21 8.93 -4.74
C ILE A 38 -8.89 8.25 -5.12
N GLY A 39 -7.94 9.00 -5.67
CA GLY A 39 -6.59 8.50 -5.93
C GLY A 39 -5.87 8.02 -4.66
N ALA A 40 -5.97 8.76 -3.56
CA ALA A 40 -5.39 8.36 -2.28
C ALA A 40 -6.06 7.09 -1.72
N LEU A 41 -7.39 7.00 -1.81
CA LEU A 41 -8.12 5.79 -1.43
C LEU A 41 -7.67 4.58 -2.28
N ALA A 42 -7.46 4.77 -3.58
CA ALA A 42 -6.97 3.71 -4.46
C ALA A 42 -5.58 3.20 -4.04
N VAL A 43 -4.66 4.10 -3.65
CA VAL A 43 -3.34 3.71 -3.11
C VAL A 43 -3.51 2.89 -1.83
N ILE A 44 -4.33 3.36 -0.89
CA ILE A 44 -4.55 2.66 0.40
C ILE A 44 -5.09 1.25 0.16
N VAL A 45 -6.13 1.13 -0.66
CA VAL A 45 -6.77 -0.16 -0.98
C VAL A 45 -5.78 -1.09 -1.69
N TRP A 46 -5.01 -0.56 -2.63
CA TRP A 46 -4.00 -1.33 -3.37
C TRP A 46 -2.93 -1.92 -2.45
N TYR A 47 -2.30 -1.08 -1.61
CA TYR A 47 -1.25 -1.55 -0.70
C TYR A 47 -1.79 -2.48 0.37
N TRP A 48 -3.00 -2.21 0.88
CA TRP A 48 -3.64 -3.09 1.84
C TRP A 48 -3.86 -4.48 1.25
N SER A 49 -4.47 -4.55 0.06
CA SER A 49 -4.68 -5.79 -0.68
C SER A 49 -3.37 -6.56 -0.88
N ARG A 50 -2.32 -5.86 -1.31
CA ARG A 50 -1.00 -6.45 -1.53
C ARG A 50 -0.40 -7.03 -0.25
N LYS A 51 -0.42 -6.29 0.87
CA LYS A 51 0.16 -6.75 2.15
C LYS A 51 -0.64 -7.89 2.76
N LYS A 52 -1.96 -7.84 2.61
CA LYS A 52 -2.85 -8.90 3.02
C LYS A 52 -2.58 -10.20 2.24
N LEU A 53 -2.37 -10.11 0.92
CA LEU A 53 -1.97 -11.25 0.08
C LEU A 53 -0.58 -11.79 0.48
N GLU A 54 0.37 -10.91 0.78
CA GLU A 54 1.72 -11.29 1.26
C GLU A 54 1.64 -12.08 2.57
N CYS A 55 0.82 -11.65 3.54
CA CYS A 55 0.62 -12.40 4.78
C CYS A 55 0.00 -13.78 4.56
N GLU A 56 -0.91 -13.91 3.59
CA GLU A 56 -1.56 -15.19 3.29
C GLU A 56 -0.57 -16.16 2.59
N LEU A 57 0.23 -15.64 1.65
CA LEU A 57 1.33 -16.35 1.00
C LEU A 57 2.36 -16.90 2.00
N GLU A 58 2.69 -16.13 3.04
CA GLU A 58 3.66 -16.54 4.07
C GLU A 58 3.18 -17.72 4.93
N THR A 59 1.87 -17.98 4.97
CA THR A 59 1.30 -19.09 5.75
C THR A 59 1.22 -20.41 5.00
N LEU A 60 1.49 -20.41 3.70
CA LEU A 60 1.34 -21.57 2.82
C LEU A 60 2.67 -22.32 2.64
N ASP A 61 2.60 -23.64 2.58
CA ASP A 61 3.80 -24.46 2.45
C ASP A 61 4.38 -24.38 1.01
N LYS A 62 5.66 -24.73 0.82
CA LYS A 62 6.33 -24.57 -0.50
C LYS A 62 5.66 -25.32 -1.65
N GLU A 63 5.01 -26.44 -1.35
CA GLU A 63 4.27 -27.24 -2.33
C GLU A 63 2.93 -26.58 -2.70
N GLU A 64 2.29 -25.90 -1.75
CA GLU A 64 1.04 -25.14 -1.94
C GLU A 64 1.29 -23.79 -2.65
N LEU A 65 2.47 -23.20 -2.46
CA LEU A 65 2.99 -22.03 -3.17
C LEU A 65 3.10 -22.23 -4.69
N LEU A 66 3.25 -23.47 -5.18
CA LEU A 66 3.28 -23.79 -6.62
C LEU A 66 1.89 -24.03 -7.21
N ALA A 67 0.89 -24.35 -6.38
CA ALA A 67 -0.51 -24.50 -6.77
C ALA A 67 -1.32 -23.18 -6.71
N PHE A 68 -0.62 -22.07 -6.40
CA PHE A 68 -1.17 -20.74 -6.08
C PHE A 68 -1.92 -20.04 -7.22
N GLU A 69 -1.88 -20.55 -8.44
CA GLU A 69 -2.62 -19.99 -9.58
C GLU A 69 -4.15 -20.15 -9.45
N SER A 70 -4.64 -21.01 -8.55
CA SER A 70 -6.05 -21.41 -8.50
C SER A 70 -6.95 -20.62 -7.54
N HIS A 71 -6.41 -19.77 -6.66
CA HIS A 71 -7.16 -19.21 -5.52
C HIS A 71 -7.52 -17.73 -5.69
N ALA A 72 -8.34 -17.43 -6.69
CA ALA A 72 -9.05 -16.14 -6.76
C ALA A 72 -10.01 -15.88 -5.55
N TYR A 73 -10.13 -16.81 -4.59
CA TYR A 73 -11.21 -16.83 -3.59
C TYR A 73 -10.83 -17.00 -2.11
N THR A 74 -9.56 -17.19 -1.72
CA THR A 74 -9.25 -17.26 -0.29
C THR A 74 -8.74 -15.93 0.22
N TRP A 75 -9.50 -15.35 1.15
CA TRP A 75 -9.14 -14.15 1.87
C TRP A 75 -9.29 -14.35 3.39
N ALA A 76 -8.60 -15.33 3.96
CA ALA A 76 -8.86 -15.75 5.34
C ALA A 76 -7.98 -15.02 6.38
N ILE A 77 -6.73 -14.67 6.02
CA ILE A 77 -5.72 -14.16 6.96
C ILE A 77 -5.24 -12.77 6.53
N GLY A 78 -4.69 -12.00 7.48
CA GLY A 78 -4.01 -10.73 7.19
C GLY A 78 -4.96 -9.57 6.89
N TRP A 79 -6.25 -9.68 7.25
CA TRP A 79 -7.20 -8.58 7.08
C TRP A 79 -6.92 -7.39 7.98
N LEU A 80 -6.27 -7.59 9.13
CA LEU A 80 -6.16 -6.54 10.15
C LEU A 80 -4.69 -6.30 10.48
N PRO A 81 -4.25 -5.03 10.67
CA PRO A 81 -2.83 -4.67 10.77
C PRO A 81 -2.08 -5.34 11.92
N TRP A 82 -2.77 -5.80 12.97
CA TRP A 82 -2.14 -6.49 14.09
C TRP A 82 -1.68 -7.92 13.78
N HIS A 83 -2.11 -8.48 12.64
CA HIS A 83 -1.56 -9.74 12.11
C HIS A 83 -0.29 -9.51 11.28
N TRP A 84 0.07 -8.26 11.02
CA TRP A 84 1.20 -7.90 10.17
C TRP A 84 2.42 -7.60 11.02
N ASP A 85 3.60 -7.90 10.49
CA ASP A 85 4.83 -7.38 11.07
C ASP A 85 4.92 -5.86 10.89
N ALA A 86 5.76 -5.23 11.72
CA ALA A 86 5.91 -3.77 11.73
C ALA A 86 6.39 -3.19 10.38
N TYR A 87 7.11 -3.97 9.56
CA TYR A 87 7.58 -3.53 8.25
C TYR A 87 6.44 -3.56 7.22
N LYS A 88 5.60 -4.59 7.25
CA LYS A 88 4.39 -4.64 6.40
C LYS A 88 3.42 -3.51 6.71
N VAL A 89 3.26 -3.16 8.00
CA VAL A 89 2.49 -1.98 8.40
C VAL A 89 3.12 -0.70 7.85
N LEU A 90 4.45 -0.58 7.93
CA LEU A 90 5.16 0.58 7.39
C LEU A 90 5.02 0.71 5.87
N ASP A 91 5.09 -0.40 5.14
CA ASP A 91 4.92 -0.47 3.69
C ASP A 91 3.53 -0.04 3.23
N LEU A 92 2.52 -0.09 4.11
CA LEU A 92 1.20 0.48 3.87
C LEU A 92 1.14 1.96 4.31
N LEU A 93 1.66 2.29 5.49
CA LEU A 93 1.52 3.61 6.09
C LEU A 93 2.23 4.70 5.30
N LEU A 94 3.46 4.47 4.83
CA LEU A 94 4.21 5.48 4.08
C LEU A 94 3.52 5.88 2.76
N PRO A 95 3.12 4.97 1.86
CA PRO A 95 2.38 5.35 0.67
C PRO A 95 1.00 5.93 1.00
N ALA A 96 0.31 5.43 2.03
CA ALA A 96 -0.97 5.99 2.45
C ALA A 96 -0.85 7.45 2.92
N LEU A 97 0.11 7.75 3.80
CA LEU A 97 0.32 9.10 4.34
C LEU A 97 0.76 10.07 3.25
N SER A 98 1.70 9.67 2.39
CA SER A 98 2.14 10.49 1.26
C SER A 98 0.99 10.76 0.29
N ALA A 99 0.17 9.76 -0.03
CA ALA A 99 -0.97 9.94 -0.90
C ALA A 99 -2.05 10.86 -0.27
N MET A 100 -2.32 10.73 1.02
CA MET A 100 -3.24 11.62 1.73
C MET A 100 -2.75 13.07 1.77
N LEU A 101 -1.45 13.29 1.96
CA LEU A 101 -0.85 14.62 1.89
C LEU A 101 -1.02 15.25 0.50
N ILE A 102 -0.82 14.48 -0.56
CA ILE A 102 -1.04 14.93 -1.94
C ILE A 102 -2.53 15.25 -2.16
N ALA A 103 -3.44 14.42 -1.68
CA ALA A 103 -4.88 14.67 -1.77
C ALA A 103 -5.31 15.95 -1.03
N MET A 104 -4.70 16.24 0.11
CA MET A 104 -4.93 17.50 0.82
C MET A 104 -4.35 18.70 0.07
N ALA A 105 -3.14 18.58 -0.50
CA ALA A 105 -2.55 19.64 -1.31
C ALA A 105 -3.39 19.94 -2.56
N MET A 106 -3.98 18.91 -3.16
CA MET A 106 -4.82 18.99 -4.36
C MET A 106 -6.32 19.06 -4.05
N HIS A 107 -6.71 19.46 -2.82
CA HIS A 107 -8.10 19.36 -2.34
C HIS A 107 -9.15 20.04 -3.24
N GLY A 108 -8.75 21.10 -3.96
CA GLY A 108 -9.61 21.85 -4.88
C GLY A 108 -9.69 21.28 -6.30
N TYR A 109 -8.84 20.30 -6.64
CA TYR A 109 -8.87 19.67 -7.96
C TYR A 109 -9.98 18.63 -8.04
N ARG A 110 -10.88 18.82 -9.00
CA ARG A 110 -11.88 17.84 -9.41
C ARG A 110 -11.60 17.51 -10.87
N GLY A 111 -11.25 16.27 -11.13
CA GLY A 111 -10.88 15.78 -12.46
C GLY A 111 -12.04 15.89 -13.46
N PRO A 112 -11.76 15.66 -14.75
CA PRO A 112 -12.72 15.80 -15.83
C PRO A 112 -13.88 14.80 -15.74
N VAL A 113 -13.72 13.72 -14.96
CA VAL A 113 -14.75 12.70 -14.72
C VAL A 113 -15.25 12.76 -13.27
N SER A 114 -15.07 13.88 -12.57
CA SER A 114 -15.66 14.06 -11.24
C SER A 114 -17.18 13.87 -11.32
N LEU A 115 -17.71 12.91 -10.56
CA LEU A 115 -19.14 12.64 -10.50
C LEU A 115 -19.92 13.69 -9.67
N PHE A 116 -19.25 14.69 -9.09
CA PHE A 116 -19.84 15.78 -8.30
C PHE A 116 -19.11 17.12 -8.42
#